data_AF-Q170J2-F1
#
_entry.id   AF-Q170J2-F1
#
_cell.length_a   1.000
_cell.length_b   1.000
_cell.length_c   1.000
_cell.angle_alpha   90.00
_cell.angle_beta   90.00
_cell.angle_gamma   90.00
#
_symmetry.space_group_name_H-M   'P 1'
#
loop_
_entity.id
_entity.type
_entity.pdbx_description
1 polymer ?
#
loop_
_entity_poly.entity_id
_entity_poly.type
_entity_poly.pdbx_seq_one_letter_code
_entity_poly.pdbx_strand_id
1 'polypeptide(L)'
;MRCTKEDMESGVQNNAIADYRRRGSIFEYTTIQSILENKQHHYILDVCISAVERLQRNQIYPIVLLLRFKSSKQIKEIKDSRHSTDKISAKAAKEMYEHALKLESDYRQYISVVISGVNIAHMCTQIKSAVDSEQKKLLWVPVTTMA
;
A
#
# COMPACT_ATOMS: atom_id res chain seq x y z
N MET A 1 -14.39 -3.67 -8.07
CA MET A 1 -15.11 -4.50 -9.06
C MET A 1 -14.74 -5.96 -8.88
N ARG A 2 -15.42 -6.92 -9.52
CA ARG A 2 -15.12 -8.37 -9.44
C ARG A 2 -14.91 -8.96 -10.84
N CYS A 3 -13.93 -9.84 -11.02
CA CYS A 3 -13.64 -10.48 -12.31
C CYS A 3 -13.13 -11.92 -12.15
N THR A 4 -13.07 -12.64 -13.28
CA THR A 4 -12.44 -13.97 -13.38
C THR A 4 -10.92 -13.85 -13.34
N LYS A 5 -10.21 -15.00 -13.30
CA LYS A 5 -8.76 -15.01 -13.35
C LYS A 5 -8.25 -14.51 -14.70
N GLU A 6 -8.85 -14.97 -15.79
CA GLU A 6 -8.48 -14.64 -17.16
C GLU A 6 -8.66 -13.15 -17.42
N ASP A 7 -9.78 -12.57 -16.99
CA ASP A 7 -10.05 -11.13 -17.10
C ASP A 7 -9.06 -10.30 -16.27
N MET A 8 -8.71 -10.78 -15.07
CA MET A 8 -7.71 -10.13 -14.22
C MET A 8 -6.32 -10.13 -14.89
N GLU A 9 -5.87 -11.28 -15.39
CA GLU A 9 -4.57 -11.42 -16.05
C GLU A 9 -4.50 -10.54 -17.31
N SER A 10 -5.55 -10.55 -18.13
CA SER A 10 -5.68 -9.67 -19.29
C SER A 10 -5.64 -8.19 -18.88
N GLY A 11 -6.38 -7.79 -17.85
CA GLY A 11 -6.40 -6.42 -17.35
C GLY A 11 -5.05 -5.96 -16.80
N VAL A 12 -4.28 -6.84 -16.16
CA VAL A 12 -2.91 -6.56 -15.70
C VAL A 12 -1.95 -6.42 -16.88
N GLN A 13 -2.05 -7.31 -17.87
CA GLN A 13 -1.21 -7.27 -19.08
C GLN A 13 -1.42 -5.97 -19.87
N ASN A 14 -2.66 -5.51 -19.96
CA ASN A 14 -3.04 -4.28 -20.67
C ASN A 14 -2.85 -3.01 -19.83
N ASN A 15 -2.17 -3.09 -18.68
CA ASN A 15 -1.98 -1.96 -17.75
C ASN A 15 -3.28 -1.29 -17.26
N ALA A 16 -4.44 -1.96 -17.35
CA ALA A 16 -5.74 -1.41 -16.99
C ALA A 16 -6.07 -1.58 -15.50
N ILE A 17 -5.46 -2.56 -14.83
CA ILE A 17 -5.67 -2.87 -13.42
C ILE A 17 -4.52 -2.32 -12.57
N ALA A 18 -4.86 -1.51 -11.57
CA ALA A 18 -3.91 -0.99 -10.59
C ALA A 18 -3.56 -2.06 -9.55
N ASP A 19 -4.59 -2.65 -8.95
CA ASP A 19 -4.47 -3.65 -7.89
C ASP A 19 -5.60 -4.68 -7.97
N TYR A 20 -5.32 -5.87 -7.43
CA TYR A 20 -6.28 -6.94 -7.32
C TYR A 20 -6.02 -7.83 -6.10
N ARG A 21 -7.08 -8.47 -5.60
CA ARG A 21 -7.05 -9.38 -4.47
C ARG A 21 -7.90 -10.60 -4.75
N ARG A 22 -7.35 -11.79 -4.49
CA ARG A 22 -8.09 -13.04 -4.63
C ARG A 22 -9.09 -13.21 -3.48
N ARG A 23 -10.34 -13.53 -3.82
CA ARG A 23 -11.44 -13.88 -2.90
C ARG A 23 -12.07 -15.20 -3.35
N GLY A 24 -11.49 -16.31 -2.89
CA GLY A 24 -11.91 -17.65 -3.32
C GLY A 24 -11.54 -17.90 -4.80
N SER A 25 -12.55 -18.07 -5.64
CA SER A 25 -12.41 -18.27 -7.09
C SER A 25 -12.45 -16.98 -7.91
N ILE A 26 -12.85 -15.85 -7.31
CA ILE A 26 -12.96 -14.56 -7.99
C ILE A 26 -11.89 -13.58 -7.53
N PHE A 27 -11.65 -12.53 -8.32
CA PHE A 27 -10.74 -11.45 -7.99
C PHE A 27 -11.51 -10.15 -7.78
N GLU A 28 -11.24 -9.46 -6.67
CA GLU A 28 -11.61 -8.06 -6.49
C GLU A 28 -10.51 -7.19 -7.08
N TYR A 29 -10.84 -6.13 -7.80
CA TYR A 29 -9.84 -5.28 -8.44
C TYR A 29 -10.24 -3.80 -8.50
N THR A 30 -9.21 -2.97 -8.67
CA THR A 30 -9.27 -1.52 -8.88
C THR A 30 -8.62 -1.18 -10.23
N THR A 31 -9.29 -0.39 -11.06
CA THR A 31 -8.76 0.00 -12.38
C THR A 31 -7.99 1.31 -12.28
N ILE A 32 -7.03 1.49 -13.19
CA ILE A 32 -6.34 2.77 -13.37
C ILE A 32 -7.33 3.88 -13.68
N GLN A 33 -8.30 3.60 -14.57
CA GLN A 33 -9.34 4.57 -14.94
C GLN A 33 -10.14 5.07 -13.72
N SER A 34 -10.56 4.17 -12.82
CA SER A 34 -11.32 4.57 -11.63
C SER A 34 -10.54 5.47 -10.68
N ILE A 35 -9.21 5.34 -10.65
CA ILE A 35 -8.33 6.21 -9.85
C ILE A 35 -8.22 7.59 -10.52
N LEU A 36 -8.04 7.64 -11.85
CA LEU A 36 -7.87 8.89 -12.60
C LEU A 36 -9.15 9.74 -12.65
N GLU A 37 -10.32 9.11 -12.59
CA GLU A 37 -11.61 9.81 -12.58
C GLU A 37 -11.86 10.56 -11.25
N ASN A 38 -11.29 10.08 -10.14
CA ASN A 38 -11.49 10.70 -8.83
C ASN A 38 -10.34 11.65 -8.45
N LYS A 39 -10.34 12.85 -9.05
CA LYS A 39 -9.26 13.85 -8.88
C LYS A 39 -9.30 14.66 -7.58
N GLN A 40 -10.34 14.52 -6.78
CA GLN A 40 -10.55 15.39 -5.61
C GLN A 40 -10.12 14.74 -4.28
N HIS A 41 -9.85 13.43 -4.27
CA HIS A 41 -9.54 12.69 -3.06
C HIS A 41 -8.39 11.73 -3.26
N HIS A 42 -7.61 11.50 -2.21
CA HIS A 42 -6.63 10.43 -2.19
C HIS A 42 -7.32 9.07 -2.08
N TYR A 43 -7.02 8.17 -3.02
CA TYR A 43 -7.42 6.77 -2.92
C TYR A 43 -6.54 6.04 -1.92
N ILE A 44 -7.15 5.37 -0.94
CA ILE A 44 -6.43 4.49 -0.02
C ILE A 44 -6.38 3.10 -0.67
N LEU A 45 -5.16 2.62 -0.91
CA LEU A 45 -4.88 1.37 -1.59
C LEU A 45 -4.10 0.45 -0.63
N ASP A 46 -4.66 -0.72 -0.31
CA ASP A 46 -3.98 -1.78 0.46
C ASP A 46 -3.40 -2.81 -0.53
N VAL A 47 -2.17 -2.56 -0.96
CA VAL A 47 -1.59 -3.16 -2.17
C VAL A 47 -0.15 -3.62 -1.99
N CYS A 48 0.27 -4.58 -2.82
CA CYS A 48 1.67 -5.00 -2.91
C CYS A 48 2.51 -4.01 -3.73
N ILE A 49 3.84 -4.07 -3.62
CA ILE A 49 4.75 -3.18 -4.37
C ILE A 49 4.57 -3.29 -5.89
N SER A 50 4.20 -4.46 -6.43
CA SER A 50 3.90 -4.59 -7.86
C SER A 50 2.74 -3.70 -8.34
N ALA A 51 1.82 -3.30 -7.45
CA ALA A 51 0.79 -2.32 -7.76
C ALA A 51 1.36 -0.91 -7.86
N VAL A 52 2.36 -0.55 -7.04
CA VAL A 52 3.06 0.73 -7.13
C VAL A 52 3.73 0.88 -8.50
N GLU A 53 4.36 -0.17 -8.99
CA GLU A 53 4.98 -0.17 -10.33
C GLU A 53 3.95 -0.04 -11.45
N ARG A 54 2.76 -0.64 -11.31
CA ARG A 54 1.65 -0.47 -12.27
C ARG A 54 1.09 0.95 -12.25
N LEU A 55 1.00 1.57 -11.07
CA LEU A 55 0.58 2.97 -10.93
C LEU A 55 1.59 3.90 -11.61
N GLN A 56 2.89 3.73 -11.34
CA GLN A 56 3.94 4.58 -11.92
C GLN A 56 4.02 4.46 -13.44
N ARG A 57 3.82 3.26 -14.01
CA ARG A 57 3.69 3.06 -15.47
C ARG A 57 2.57 3.89 -16.09
N ASN A 58 1.51 4.15 -15.33
CA ASN A 58 0.39 4.98 -15.73
C ASN A 58 0.51 6.45 -15.28
N GLN A 59 1.73 6.91 -14.94
CA GLN A 59 2.00 8.26 -14.46
C GLN A 59 1.25 8.63 -13.16
N ILE A 60 0.90 7.62 -12.36
CA ILE A 60 0.31 7.80 -11.03
C ILE A 60 1.40 7.51 -10.00
N TYR A 61 1.77 8.50 -9.21
CA TYR A 61 2.85 8.41 -8.23
C TYR A 61 2.27 8.41 -6.81
N PRO A 62 2.02 7.22 -6.22
CA PRO A 62 1.38 7.12 -4.92
C PRO A 62 2.31 7.58 -3.78
N ILE A 63 1.72 8.07 -2.69
CA ILE A 63 2.41 8.25 -1.40
C ILE A 63 2.45 6.88 -0.72
N VAL A 64 3.64 6.27 -0.65
CA VAL A 64 3.83 4.93 -0.08
C VAL A 64 4.31 5.06 1.36
N LEU A 65 3.49 4.59 2.29
CA LEU A 65 3.76 4.63 3.73
C LEU A 65 4.08 3.22 4.25
N LEU A 66 5.24 3.04 4.87
CA LEU A 66 5.59 1.81 5.55
C LEU A 66 5.44 1.99 7.07
N LEU A 67 4.67 1.12 7.72
CA LEU A 67 4.63 1.03 9.18
C LEU A 67 5.72 0.09 9.69
N ARG A 68 6.69 0.62 10.44
CA ARG A 68 7.83 -0.13 10.97
C ARG A 68 7.78 -0.22 12.48
N PHE A 69 7.58 -1.43 12.99
CA PHE A 69 7.71 -1.74 14.42
C PHE A 69 9.18 -2.00 14.78
N LYS A 70 9.53 -1.84 16.06
CA LYS A 70 10.88 -2.12 16.58
C LYS A 70 11.11 -3.61 16.86
N SER A 71 10.04 -4.39 17.01
CA SER A 71 10.09 -5.82 17.27
C SER A 71 8.74 -6.48 17.02
N SER A 72 8.75 -7.81 16.86
CA SER A 72 7.53 -8.63 16.84
C SER A 72 6.74 -8.57 18.15
N LYS A 73 7.42 -8.35 19.29
CA LYS A 73 6.74 -8.15 20.59
C LYS A 73 5.85 -6.92 20.55
N GLN A 74 6.35 -5.82 19.99
CA GLN A 74 5.59 -4.57 19.89
C GLN A 74 4.33 -4.73 19.04
N ILE A 75 4.39 -5.51 17.95
CA ILE A 75 3.23 -5.82 17.09
C ILE A 75 2.10 -6.45 17.92
N LYS A 76 2.43 -7.37 18.84
CA LYS A 76 1.44 -8.02 19.71
C LYS A 76 0.87 -7.11 20.79
N GLU A 77 1.60 -6.07 21.16
CA GLU A 77 1.21 -5.11 22.20
C GLU A 77 0.30 -4.01 21.67
N ILE A 78 0.23 -3.84 20.35
CA ILE A 78 -0.74 -2.94 19.72
C ILE A 78 -2.15 -3.44 20.01
N LYS A 79 -2.94 -2.56 20.62
CA LYS A 79 -4.37 -2.76 20.89
C LYS A 79 -5.13 -1.59 20.30
N ASP A 80 -6.25 -1.88 19.63
CA ASP A 80 -7.27 -0.87 19.36
C ASP A 80 -8.23 -0.83 20.55
N SER A 81 -8.35 0.31 21.21
CA SER A 81 -9.31 0.47 22.30
C SER A 81 -10.77 0.41 21.82
N ARG A 82 -10.99 0.57 20.51
CA ARG A 82 -12.33 0.61 19.90
C ARG A 82 -12.78 -0.75 19.36
N HIS A 83 -11.86 -1.68 19.15
CA HIS A 83 -12.14 -3.00 18.57
C HIS A 83 -11.37 -4.07 19.33
N SER A 84 -12.05 -5.13 19.76
CA SER A 84 -11.37 -6.31 20.28
C SER A 84 -10.57 -6.95 19.14
N THR A 85 -9.26 -6.73 19.12
CA THR A 85 -8.37 -7.38 18.16
C THR A 85 -8.08 -8.80 18.61
N ASP A 86 -8.27 -9.77 17.72
CA ASP A 86 -7.80 -11.14 17.96
C ASP A 86 -6.32 -11.14 18.34
N LYS A 87 -5.96 -12.03 19.27
CA LYS A 87 -4.58 -12.14 19.72
C LYS A 87 -3.70 -12.62 18.56
N ILE A 88 -2.79 -11.76 18.11
CA ILE A 88 -1.76 -12.13 17.13
C ILE A 88 -0.82 -13.15 17.76
N SER A 89 -0.65 -14.31 17.10
CA SER A 89 0.26 -15.35 17.57
C SER A 89 1.72 -14.88 17.52
N ALA A 90 2.60 -15.48 18.33
CA ALA A 90 4.02 -15.13 18.31
C ALA A 90 4.67 -15.40 16.94
N LYS A 91 4.25 -16.47 16.26
CA LYS A 91 4.71 -16.82 14.91
C LYS A 91 4.28 -15.76 13.90
N ALA A 92 2.99 -15.40 13.87
CA ALA A 92 2.47 -14.39 12.96
C ALA A 92 3.14 -13.02 13.18
N ALA A 93 3.32 -12.61 14.45
CA ALA A 93 3.99 -11.35 14.76
C ALA A 93 5.46 -11.32 14.30
N LYS A 94 6.16 -12.47 14.39
CA LYS A 94 7.54 -12.61 13.88
C LYS A 94 7.56 -12.51 12.35
N GLU A 95 6.67 -13.24 11.67
CA GLU A 95 6.55 -13.20 10.20
C GLU A 95 6.23 -11.79 9.70
N MET A 96 5.28 -11.08 10.35
CA MET A 96 4.96 -9.68 10.01
C MET A 96 6.15 -8.74 10.17
N TYR A 97 6.92 -8.90 11.26
CA TYR A 97 8.10 -8.08 11.51
C TYR A 97 9.19 -8.33 10.48
N GLU A 98 9.52 -9.59 10.20
CA GLU A 98 10.53 -9.97 9.20
C GLU A 98 10.12 -9.53 7.78
N HIS A 99 8.82 -9.68 7.45
CA HIS A 99 8.27 -9.22 6.18
C HIS A 99 8.38 -7.70 6.02
N ALA A 100 8.10 -6.92 7.07
CA ALA A 100 8.24 -5.47 7.04
C ALA A 100 9.70 -5.03 6.83
N LEU A 101 10.66 -5.68 7.49
CA LEU A 101 12.09 -5.40 7.29
C LEU A 101 12.54 -5.73 5.86
N LYS A 102 12.08 -6.86 5.32
CA LYS A 102 12.36 -7.25 3.94
C LYS A 102 11.77 -6.25 2.95
N LEU A 103 10.52 -5.84 3.13
CA LEU A 103 9.88 -4.81 2.31
C LEU A 103 10.66 -3.49 2.34
N GLU A 104 11.10 -3.06 3.52
CA GLU A 104 11.90 -1.84 3.66
C GLU A 104 13.22 -1.93 2.91
N SER A 105 13.92 -3.06 3.01
CA SER A 105 15.20 -3.31 2.34
C SER A 105 15.06 -3.39 0.82
N ASP A 106 14.15 -4.24 0.33
CA ASP A 106 14.06 -4.60 -1.09
C ASP A 106 13.40 -3.48 -1.92
N TYR A 107 12.60 -2.63 -1.29
CA TYR A 107 11.74 -1.66 -1.98
C TYR A 107 11.89 -0.24 -1.42
N ARG A 108 13.04 0.08 -0.81
CA ARG A 108 13.31 1.38 -0.18
C ARG A 108 13.04 2.57 -1.09
N GLN A 109 13.33 2.42 -2.38
CA GLN A 109 13.15 3.43 -3.43
C GLN A 109 11.68 3.80 -3.69
N TYR A 110 10.75 2.89 -3.40
CA TYR A 110 9.32 3.14 -3.57
C TYR A 110 8.69 3.76 -2.32
N ILE A 111 9.33 3.65 -1.15
CA ILE A 111 8.78 4.10 0.13
C ILE A 111 8.99 5.61 0.30
N SER A 112 7.89 6.36 0.33
CA SER A 112 7.89 7.80 0.59
C SER A 112 8.26 8.09 2.05
N VAL A 113 7.61 7.41 3.00
CA VAL A 113 7.81 7.64 4.44
C VAL A 113 7.75 6.33 5.23
N VAL A 114 8.70 6.17 6.15
CA VAL A 114 8.67 5.10 7.17
C VAL A 114 8.14 5.68 8.48
N ILE A 115 7.03 5.13 8.96
CA ILE A 115 6.34 5.57 10.18
C ILE A 115 6.59 4.55 11.29
N SER A 116 6.97 5.04 12.47
CA SER A 116 7.22 4.18 13.63
C SER A 116 5.92 3.60 14.17
N GLY A 117 5.84 2.26 14.22
CA GLY A 117 4.74 1.54 14.80
C GLY A 117 4.83 1.56 16.31
N VAL A 118 4.00 2.37 17.00
CA VAL A 118 4.03 2.53 18.46
C VAL A 118 2.67 2.30 19.12
N ASN A 119 1.68 3.13 18.81
CA ASN A 119 0.29 2.95 19.17
C ASN A 119 -0.57 3.54 18.04
N ILE A 120 -1.83 3.14 17.96
CA ILE A 120 -2.69 3.48 16.83
C ILE A 120 -2.90 4.99 16.70
N ALA A 121 -3.16 5.69 17.80
CA ALA A 121 -3.40 7.14 17.79
C ALA A 121 -2.19 7.92 17.23
N HIS A 122 -1.00 7.58 17.68
CA HIS A 122 0.24 8.18 17.17
C HIS A 122 0.48 7.82 15.70
N MET A 123 0.33 6.55 15.32
CA MET A 123 0.48 6.14 13.92
C MET A 123 -0.50 6.89 13.00
N CYS A 124 -1.78 7.02 13.38
CA CYS A 124 -2.76 7.78 12.61
C CYS A 124 -2.36 9.25 12.45
N THR A 125 -1.82 9.86 13.50
CA THR A 125 -1.33 11.26 13.45
C THR A 125 -0.15 11.39 12.50
N GLN A 126 0.82 10.49 12.58
CA GLN A 126 1.99 10.47 11.70
C GLN A 126 1.59 10.19 10.24
N ILE A 127 0.62 9.31 9.99
CA ILE A 127 0.09 9.04 8.65
C ILE A 127 -0.50 10.32 8.04
N LYS A 128 -1.36 11.03 8.78
CA LYS A 128 -1.95 12.29 8.31
C LYS A 128 -0.86 13.32 7.99
N SER A 129 0.07 13.53 8.91
CA SER A 129 1.19 14.46 8.72
C SER A 129 2.08 14.07 7.53
N ALA A 130 2.32 12.77 7.31
CA ALA A 130 3.08 12.29 6.17
C ALA A 130 2.35 12.60 4.86
N VAL A 131 1.05 12.30 4.76
CA VAL A 131 0.25 12.61 3.57
C VAL A 131 0.21 14.12 3.31
N ASP A 132 0.01 14.95 4.34
CA ASP A 132 -0.02 16.42 4.23
C ASP A 132 1.30 17.02 3.73
N SER A 133 2.42 16.37 4.06
CA SER A 133 3.76 16.79 3.63
C SER A 133 4.07 16.26 2.22
N GLU A 134 3.92 14.96 1.99
CA GLU A 134 4.28 14.32 0.72
C GLU A 134 3.44 14.84 -0.45
N GLN A 135 2.14 15.12 -0.25
CA GLN A 135 1.28 15.61 -1.33
C GLN A 135 1.69 16.98 -1.89
N LYS A 136 2.49 17.76 -1.14
CA LYS A 136 2.97 19.09 -1.53
C LYS A 136 4.34 19.07 -2.21
N LYS A 137 5.00 17.91 -2.23
CA LYS A 137 6.33 17.80 -2.83
C LYS A 137 6.25 17.81 -4.35
N LEU A 138 7.22 18.47 -4.96
CA LEU A 138 7.47 18.34 -6.40
C LEU A 138 8.06 16.94 -6.66
N LEU A 139 7.49 16.24 -7.64
CA LEU A 139 7.96 14.94 -8.07
C LEU A 139 8.73 15.08 -9.38
N TRP A 140 9.94 14.51 -9.40
CA TRP A 140 10.70 14.33 -10.63
C TRP A 140 10.26 13.04 -11.29
N VAL A 141 9.58 13.18 -12.43
CA VAL A 141 9.04 12.04 -13.18
C VAL A 141 9.88 11.80 -14.43
N PRO A 142 10.19 10.55 -14.80
CA PRO A 142 10.85 10.27 -16.05
C PRO A 142 9.99 10.80 -17.21
N VAL A 143 10.62 11.56 -18.13
CA VAL A 143 9.95 11.95 -19.37
C VAL A 143 9.73 10.68 -20.17
N THR A 144 8.48 10.20 -20.20
CA THR A 144 8.10 9.11 -21.08
C THR A 144 7.79 9.77 -22.41
N THR A 145 8.71 9.69 -23.38
CA THR A 145 8.44 10.10 -24.75
C THR A 145 7.25 9.27 -25.22
N MET A 146 6.07 9.87 -25.34
CA MET A 146 4.96 9.23 -26.03
C MET A 146 5.40 9.04 -27.47
N ALA A 147 5.64 7.78 -27.86
CA ALA A 147 5.78 7.38 -29.26
C ALA A 147 4.39 7.12 -29.84
#